data_AF-A0A348XK39-F1
#
_entry.id   AF-A0A348XK39-F1
#
_cell.length_a   1.000
_cell.length_b   1.000
_cell.length_c   1.000
_cell.angle_alpha   90.00
_cell.angle_beta   90.00
_cell.angle_gamma   90.00
#
_symmetry.space_group_name_H-M   'P 1'
#
loop_
_entity.id
_entity.type
_entity.pdbx_description
1 polymer ?
#
loop_
_entity_poly.entity_id
_entity_poly.type
_entity_poly.pdbx_seq_one_letter_code
_entity_poly.pdbx_strand_id
1 'polypeptide(L)'
;MPTTTNPAVSCLKAQPPNTFPTILYYFFVGLLCAGCVSSSPHRACRKATIPEYKGSYLCGVRKANPAWWLANTDSPLPDWWQPDLHPDKRLRSWNRRNPLHNFTHYIIGISDRDFCRYGINPDGVWGPYGINATVLHTGPIVLPFLSLQSPWIEAYAGWRDRGNFGLALRRRD
;
A
#
# COMPACT_ATOMS: atom_id res chain seq x y z
N MET A 1 -20.64 52.10 14.20
CA MET A 1 -20.09 51.27 13.11
C MET A 1 -20.55 49.83 13.33
N PRO A 2 -20.93 49.12 12.26
CA PRO A 2 -21.83 47.97 12.31
C PRO A 2 -21.09 46.62 12.31
N THR A 3 -21.83 45.56 12.71
CA THR A 3 -21.71 44.13 12.28
C THR A 3 -20.39 43.39 12.59
N THR A 4 -20.37 42.13 13.01
CA THR A 4 -21.25 40.99 12.69
C THR A 4 -21.06 39.91 13.77
N THR A 5 -22.14 39.58 14.49
CA THR A 5 -22.30 38.25 15.09
C THR A 5 -22.58 37.28 13.95
N ASN A 6 -21.76 36.24 13.79
CA ASN A 6 -21.93 35.23 12.76
C ASN A 6 -23.04 34.24 13.18
N PRO A 7 -24.16 34.13 12.42
CA PRO A 7 -25.19 33.13 12.69
C PRO A 7 -25.02 31.89 11.79
N ALA A 8 -25.45 30.75 12.31
CA ALA A 8 -25.63 29.47 11.60
C ALA A 8 -24.31 28.77 11.21
N VAL A 9 -24.12 27.46 11.40
CA VAL A 9 -25.06 26.38 11.09
C VAL A 9 -24.83 25.20 12.04
N SER A 10 -25.81 24.96 12.92
CA SER A 10 -26.13 23.62 13.41
C SER A 10 -26.77 22.86 12.24
N CYS A 11 -26.03 21.97 11.59
CA CYS A 11 -26.63 20.95 10.73
C CYS A 11 -25.95 19.59 10.95
N LEU A 12 -26.73 18.70 11.57
CA LEU A 12 -26.85 17.30 11.20
C LEU A 12 -25.64 16.39 11.48
N LYS A 13 -25.67 15.85 12.70
CA LYS A 13 -25.53 14.40 12.88
C LYS A 13 -26.45 13.69 11.89
N ALA A 14 -25.88 13.15 10.84
CA ALA A 14 -26.47 12.08 10.06
C ALA A 14 -25.34 11.11 9.68
N GLN A 15 -25.24 10.00 10.41
CA GLN A 15 -24.54 8.83 9.88
C GLN A 15 -25.39 8.33 8.70
N PRO A 16 -24.88 8.32 7.46
CA PRO A 16 -25.61 7.69 6.38
C PRO A 16 -25.66 6.17 6.61
N PRO A 17 -26.75 5.50 6.18
CA PRO A 17 -26.88 4.06 6.34
C PRO A 17 -25.74 3.33 5.63
N ASN A 18 -25.18 2.35 6.34
CA ASN A 18 -24.12 1.45 5.91
C ASN A 18 -24.62 0.47 4.84
N THR A 19 -24.98 0.97 3.66
CA THR A 19 -25.26 0.13 2.51
C THR A 19 -24.02 0.08 1.61
N PHE A 20 -23.76 -1.10 1.06
CA PHE A 20 -22.65 -1.44 0.16
C PHE A 20 -22.34 -0.44 -0.99
N PRO A 21 -23.30 0.31 -1.58
CA PRO A 21 -22.97 1.28 -2.64
C PRO A 21 -22.24 2.54 -2.13
N THR A 22 -22.25 2.84 -0.83
CA THR A 22 -21.58 4.02 -0.28
C THR A 22 -20.05 3.87 -0.25
N ILE A 23 -19.53 2.64 -0.08
CA ILE A 23 -18.09 2.36 -0.09
C ILE A 23 -17.50 2.53 -1.50
N LEU A 24 -18.22 2.06 -2.53
CA LEU A 24 -17.86 2.29 -3.93
C LEU A 24 -17.96 3.78 -4.30
N TYR A 25 -18.95 4.49 -3.77
CA TYR A 25 -19.03 5.94 -3.90
C TYR A 25 -17.81 6.64 -3.28
N TYR A 26 -17.37 6.27 -2.08
CA TYR A 26 -16.11 6.81 -1.51
C TYR A 26 -14.85 6.34 -2.26
N PHE A 27 -14.87 5.18 -2.90
CA PHE A 27 -13.79 4.71 -3.76
C PHE A 27 -13.65 5.60 -5.01
N PHE A 28 -14.77 5.93 -5.67
CA PHE A 28 -14.80 6.80 -6.86
C PHE A 28 -14.68 8.29 -6.52
N VAL A 29 -15.30 8.76 -5.44
CA VAL A 29 -15.17 10.14 -4.94
C VAL A 29 -13.78 10.37 -4.35
N GLY A 30 -13.16 9.37 -3.72
CA GLY A 30 -11.76 9.44 -3.30
C GLY A 30 -10.79 9.54 -4.49
N LEU A 31 -11.10 8.89 -5.61
CA LEU A 31 -10.38 9.02 -6.88
C LEU A 31 -10.58 10.41 -7.54
N LEU A 32 -11.76 11.01 -7.42
CA LEU A 32 -12.09 12.32 -8.00
C LEU A 32 -11.67 13.52 -7.12
N CYS A 33 -11.71 13.38 -5.79
CA CYS A 33 -11.31 14.41 -4.84
C CYS A 33 -9.79 14.50 -4.61
N ALA A 34 -8.99 13.64 -5.26
CA ALA A 34 -7.53 13.81 -5.31
C ALA A 34 -7.12 15.16 -5.94
N GLY A 35 -8.04 15.87 -6.62
CA GLY A 35 -7.83 17.23 -7.13
C GLY A 35 -8.10 18.37 -6.14
N CYS A 36 -8.70 18.13 -4.98
CA CYS A 36 -9.15 19.20 -4.06
C CYS A 36 -8.87 18.87 -2.59
N VAL A 37 -7.61 18.75 -2.19
CA VAL A 37 -7.22 18.86 -0.77
C VAL A 37 -6.08 19.88 -0.65
N SER A 38 -6.48 21.15 -0.59
CA SER A 38 -5.63 22.28 -0.20
C SER A 38 -5.51 22.32 1.31
N SER A 39 -4.53 21.61 1.83
CA SER A 39 -3.89 21.80 3.15
C SER A 39 -2.74 20.79 3.18
N SER A 40 -1.51 21.27 2.95
CA SER A 40 -0.25 20.51 2.79
C SER A 40 -0.39 19.00 3.04
N PRO A 41 -0.68 18.18 2.00
CA PRO A 41 -0.78 16.75 2.19
C PRO A 41 0.56 16.28 2.76
N HIS A 42 0.52 15.60 3.90
CA HIS A 42 1.71 15.00 4.48
C HIS A 42 2.43 14.21 3.36
N ARG A 43 3.71 14.53 3.16
CA ARG A 43 4.53 13.99 2.08
C ARG A 43 5.65 13.13 2.66
N ALA A 44 5.73 11.89 2.19
CA ALA A 44 6.82 10.99 2.53
C ALA A 44 7.51 10.49 1.26
N CYS A 45 8.72 10.96 1.00
CA CYS A 45 9.50 10.49 -0.16
C CYS A 45 10.48 9.40 0.24
N ARG A 46 10.57 8.37 -0.60
CA ARG A 46 11.45 7.23 -0.41
C ARG A 46 12.34 7.06 -1.62
N LYS A 47 13.61 6.85 -1.32
CA LYS A 47 14.60 6.41 -2.29
C LYS A 47 14.54 4.91 -2.41
N ALA A 48 14.71 4.41 -3.63
CA ALA A 48 14.87 2.99 -3.88
C ALA A 48 16.05 2.50 -3.03
N THR A 49 15.76 1.69 -2.01
CA THR A 49 16.80 1.04 -1.23
C THR A 49 17.17 -0.24 -1.97
N ILE A 50 17.83 -0.09 -3.11
CA ILE A 50 18.42 -1.21 -3.83
C ILE A 50 19.87 -1.32 -3.35
N PRO A 51 20.21 -2.28 -2.47
CA PRO A 51 21.62 -2.58 -2.24
C PRO A 51 22.29 -2.89 -3.58
N GLU A 52 23.51 -2.43 -3.78
CA GLU A 52 24.25 -2.50 -5.06
C GLU A 52 24.23 -3.91 -5.70
N TYR A 53 24.27 -4.98 -4.88
CA TYR A 53 24.15 -6.37 -5.34
C TYR A 53 22.77 -6.76 -5.90
N LYS A 54 21.69 -6.06 -5.49
CA LYS A 54 20.32 -6.25 -6.00
C LYS A 54 20.05 -5.52 -7.32
N GLY A 55 20.91 -4.59 -7.74
CA GLY A 55 20.79 -3.91 -9.04
C GLY A 55 20.76 -4.89 -10.21
N SER A 56 21.52 -6.00 -10.11
CA SER A 56 21.53 -7.08 -11.09
C SER A 56 20.22 -7.89 -11.15
N TYR A 57 19.51 -8.02 -10.02
CA TYR A 57 18.27 -8.81 -9.93
C TYR A 57 17.04 -8.06 -10.44
N LEU A 58 17.14 -6.74 -10.60
CA LEU A 58 16.06 -5.85 -11.01
C LEU A 58 16.17 -5.42 -12.48
N CYS A 59 17.24 -5.84 -13.16
CA CYS A 59 17.35 -5.74 -14.62
C CYS A 59 16.13 -6.40 -15.30
N GLY A 60 15.62 -5.77 -16.37
CA GLY A 60 14.40 -6.19 -17.08
C GLY A 60 14.37 -7.67 -17.49
N VAL A 61 15.54 -8.29 -17.70
CA VAL A 61 15.69 -9.70 -18.05
C VAL A 61 15.12 -10.65 -16.99
N ARG A 62 15.26 -10.35 -15.68
CA ARG A 62 14.67 -11.20 -14.62
C ARG A 62 13.20 -10.92 -14.38
N LYS A 63 12.77 -9.67 -14.59
CA LYS A 63 11.33 -9.33 -14.55
C LYS A 63 10.53 -10.02 -15.65
N ALA A 64 11.17 -10.49 -16.71
CA ALA A 64 10.53 -11.30 -17.74
C ALA A 64 10.37 -12.79 -17.36
N ASN A 65 11.01 -13.28 -16.28
CA ASN A 65 10.95 -14.68 -15.87
C ASN A 65 9.83 -14.93 -14.83
N PRO A 66 8.73 -15.62 -15.18
CA PRO A 66 7.63 -15.86 -14.24
C PRO A 66 8.03 -16.74 -13.05
N ALA A 67 9.02 -17.63 -13.20
CA ALA A 67 9.52 -18.42 -12.08
C ALA A 67 10.20 -17.52 -11.03
N TRP A 68 10.81 -16.41 -11.46
CA TRP A 68 11.37 -15.42 -10.55
C TRP A 68 10.29 -14.63 -9.80
N TRP A 69 9.10 -14.42 -10.39
CA TRP A 69 8.00 -13.69 -9.74
C TRP A 69 7.50 -14.39 -8.48
N LEU A 70 7.55 -15.72 -8.49
CA LEU A 70 7.14 -16.60 -7.40
C LEU A 70 8.21 -16.77 -6.31
N ALA A 71 9.41 -16.24 -6.52
CA ALA A 71 10.52 -16.34 -5.58
C ALA A 71 10.53 -15.17 -4.58
N ASN A 72 11.46 -15.24 -3.63
CA ASN A 72 11.74 -14.18 -2.66
C ASN A 72 13.23 -13.81 -2.75
N THR A 73 13.55 -12.72 -3.45
CA THR A 73 14.94 -12.24 -3.60
C THR A 73 15.44 -11.47 -2.37
N ASP A 74 14.55 -10.93 -1.55
CA ASP A 74 14.92 -10.11 -0.39
C ASP A 74 15.38 -10.94 0.81
N SER A 75 14.95 -12.20 0.89
CA SER A 75 15.29 -13.10 1.98
C SER A 75 15.92 -14.36 1.40
N PRO A 76 17.25 -14.42 1.26
CA PRO A 76 17.92 -15.66 0.84
C PRO A 76 17.63 -16.77 1.86
N LEU A 77 17.69 -18.02 1.40
CA LEU A 77 17.48 -19.19 2.25
C LEU A 77 18.55 -19.24 3.36
N PRO A 78 18.17 -19.13 4.65
CA PRO A 78 19.14 -19.17 5.72
C PRO A 78 19.49 -20.63 6.10
N ASP A 79 20.69 -20.83 6.65
CA ASP A 79 21.20 -22.17 6.94
C ASP A 79 20.40 -22.91 8.02
N TRP A 80 19.80 -22.18 8.96
CA TRP A 80 19.01 -22.73 10.06
C TRP A 80 17.59 -23.15 9.66
N TRP A 81 17.12 -22.81 8.46
CA TRP A 81 15.73 -23.10 8.07
C TRP A 81 15.57 -24.56 7.64
N GLN A 82 14.92 -25.40 8.45
CA GLN A 82 14.66 -26.81 8.13
C GLN A 82 15.95 -27.52 7.65
N PRO A 83 17.00 -27.57 8.49
CA PRO A 83 18.33 -28.05 8.08
C PRO A 83 18.32 -29.53 7.67
N ASP A 84 17.37 -30.31 8.20
CA ASP A 84 17.24 -31.75 7.93
C ASP A 84 16.62 -32.06 6.55
N LEU A 85 16.09 -31.06 5.85
CA LEU A 85 15.52 -31.26 4.52
C LEU A 85 16.59 -31.16 3.43
N HIS A 86 16.41 -31.98 2.39
CA HIS A 86 17.15 -31.85 1.14
C HIS A 86 17.12 -30.39 0.63
N PRO A 87 18.24 -29.82 0.14
CA PRO A 87 18.35 -28.40 -0.24
C PRO A 87 17.21 -27.88 -1.12
N ASP A 88 16.79 -28.66 -2.12
CA ASP A 88 15.69 -28.26 -3.01
C ASP A 88 14.33 -28.18 -2.31
N LYS A 89 14.05 -29.12 -1.39
CA LYS A 89 12.81 -29.10 -0.59
C LYS A 89 12.83 -27.92 0.37
N ARG A 90 13.99 -27.63 0.94
CA ARG A 90 14.24 -26.49 1.82
C ARG A 90 14.00 -25.16 1.10
N LEU A 91 14.55 -24.98 -0.10
CA LEU A 91 14.35 -23.80 -0.94
C LEU A 91 12.87 -23.63 -1.35
N ARG A 92 12.21 -24.71 -1.78
CA ARG A 92 10.78 -24.66 -2.11
C ARG A 92 9.92 -24.32 -0.90
N SER A 93 10.17 -24.93 0.25
CA SER A 93 9.50 -24.64 1.52
C SER A 93 9.70 -23.17 1.92
N TRP A 94 10.93 -22.68 1.82
CA TRP A 94 11.28 -21.30 2.12
C TRP A 94 10.54 -20.28 1.25
N ASN A 95 10.50 -20.50 -0.07
CA ASN A 95 9.80 -19.63 -1.02
C ASN A 95 8.28 -19.65 -0.84
N ARG A 96 7.70 -20.80 -0.43
CA ARG A 96 6.25 -20.94 -0.21
C ARG A 96 5.70 -20.15 0.98
N ARG A 97 6.54 -19.69 1.92
CA ARG A 97 6.06 -18.84 3.03
C ARG A 97 5.59 -17.47 2.58
N ASN A 98 6.14 -16.98 1.48
CA ASN A 98 5.76 -15.71 0.90
C ASN A 98 5.76 -15.86 -0.63
N PRO A 99 4.78 -16.62 -1.16
CA PRO A 99 4.66 -16.76 -2.60
C PRO A 99 4.37 -15.39 -3.19
N LEU A 100 4.85 -15.13 -4.42
CA LEU A 100 4.63 -13.86 -5.12
C LEU A 100 5.28 -12.64 -4.44
N HIS A 101 6.29 -12.83 -3.58
CA HIS A 101 7.03 -11.70 -2.99
C HIS A 101 7.59 -10.78 -4.08
N ASN A 102 8.37 -11.34 -5.02
CA ASN A 102 8.96 -10.55 -6.10
C ASN A 102 7.90 -9.94 -7.01
N PHE A 103 6.80 -10.66 -7.28
CA PHE A 103 5.68 -10.15 -8.06
C PHE A 103 5.10 -8.87 -7.46
N THR A 104 4.70 -8.92 -6.19
CA THR A 104 4.05 -7.81 -5.48
C THR A 104 4.97 -6.63 -5.20
N HIS A 105 6.28 -6.85 -5.09
CA HIS A 105 7.26 -5.80 -4.80
C HIS A 105 7.86 -5.15 -6.05
N TYR A 106 8.09 -5.91 -7.13
CA TYR A 106 8.90 -5.44 -8.26
C TYR A 106 8.24 -5.54 -9.64
N ILE A 107 7.25 -6.42 -9.81
CA ILE A 107 6.55 -6.58 -11.10
C ILE A 107 5.39 -5.60 -11.14
N ILE A 108 4.46 -5.72 -10.20
CA ILE A 108 3.36 -4.75 -10.04
C ILE A 108 3.72 -3.66 -9.02
N GLY A 109 4.65 -3.95 -8.11
CA GLY A 109 5.19 -3.00 -7.17
C GLY A 109 6.28 -2.13 -7.80
N ILE A 110 6.63 -1.07 -7.08
CA ILE A 110 7.65 -0.10 -7.43
C ILE A 110 8.72 0.01 -6.33
N SER A 111 8.93 -1.06 -5.57
CA SER A 111 9.90 -1.08 -4.45
C SER A 111 11.35 -0.84 -4.91
N ASP A 112 11.63 -0.98 -6.19
CA ASP A 112 12.90 -0.69 -6.86
C ASP A 112 12.97 0.71 -7.50
N ARG A 113 12.01 1.60 -7.19
CA ARG A 113 11.96 2.94 -7.76
C ARG A 113 11.88 4.00 -6.67
N ASP A 114 12.36 5.18 -7.01
CA ASP A 114 12.10 6.36 -6.20
C ASP A 114 10.62 6.74 -6.31
N PHE A 115 9.98 7.03 -5.18
CA PHE A 115 8.60 7.50 -5.15
C PHE A 115 8.32 8.42 -3.97
N CYS A 116 7.26 9.20 -4.08
CA CYS A 116 6.71 9.99 -2.98
C CYS A 116 5.27 9.59 -2.70
N ARG A 117 4.92 9.47 -1.42
CA ARG A 117 3.56 9.26 -0.92
C ARG A 117 2.95 10.56 -0.45
N TYR A 118 1.67 10.73 -0.76
CA TYR A 118 0.84 11.86 -0.38
C TYR A 118 -0.50 11.35 0.13
N GLY A 119 -1.09 12.02 1.11
CA GLY A 119 -2.44 11.71 1.59
C GLY A 119 -2.62 11.92 3.08
N ILE A 120 -3.59 11.22 3.65
CA ILE A 120 -4.01 11.37 5.05
C ILE A 120 -2.90 10.94 6.01
N ASN A 121 -2.37 9.73 5.84
CA ASN A 121 -1.24 9.22 6.61
C ASN A 121 -0.25 8.49 5.67
N PRO A 122 0.67 9.22 5.02
CA PRO A 122 1.55 8.68 3.97
C PRO A 122 2.58 7.66 4.51
N ASP A 123 2.92 7.69 5.79
CA ASP A 123 3.87 6.75 6.40
C ASP A 123 3.18 5.59 7.11
N GLY A 124 1.87 5.70 7.35
CA GLY A 124 1.08 4.65 7.99
C GLY A 124 0.32 3.77 7.00
N VAL A 125 -0.15 2.65 7.52
CA VAL A 125 -1.22 1.86 6.89
C VAL A 125 -2.56 2.49 7.22
N TRP A 126 -2.83 2.75 8.50
CA TRP A 126 -4.11 3.26 9.00
C TRP A 126 -4.08 4.77 9.25
N GLY A 127 -5.19 5.45 8.98
CA GLY A 127 -5.34 6.87 9.25
C GLY A 127 -5.99 7.13 10.62
N PRO A 128 -6.09 8.40 11.04
CA PRO A 128 -6.55 8.79 12.38
C PRO A 128 -7.99 8.35 12.70
N TYR A 129 -8.82 8.12 11.69
CA TYR A 129 -10.22 7.70 11.85
C TYR A 129 -10.47 6.29 11.33
N GLY A 130 -9.43 5.45 11.27
CA GLY A 130 -9.51 4.11 10.70
C GLY A 130 -9.51 4.07 9.17
N ILE A 131 -9.71 5.20 8.49
CA ILE A 131 -9.57 5.29 7.03
C ILE A 131 -8.25 5.97 6.67
N ASN A 132 -7.51 5.37 5.74
CA ASN A 132 -6.35 6.01 5.12
C ASN A 132 -6.52 6.00 3.61
N ALA A 133 -6.34 7.15 2.97
CA ALA A 133 -6.29 7.29 1.53
C ALA A 133 -4.98 7.99 1.19
N THR A 134 -4.15 7.32 0.41
CA THR A 134 -2.85 7.84 -0.04
C THR A 134 -2.60 7.49 -1.50
N VAL A 135 -1.75 8.26 -2.14
CA VAL A 135 -1.27 8.01 -3.50
C VAL A 135 0.25 8.00 -3.51
N LEU A 136 0.84 7.08 -4.28
CA LEU A 136 2.27 7.08 -4.61
C LEU A 136 2.45 7.72 -5.99
N HIS A 137 3.43 8.61 -6.10
CA HIS A 137 3.93 9.14 -7.36
C HIS A 137 5.33 8.60 -7.64
N THR A 138 5.54 8.03 -8.81
CA THR A 138 6.86 7.69 -9.36
C THR A 138 6.94 8.15 -10.81
N GLY A 139 7.60 9.31 -11.02
CA GLY A 139 7.55 10.00 -12.31
C GLY A 139 6.09 10.28 -12.76
N PRO A 140 5.64 9.77 -13.92
CA PRO A 140 4.28 9.99 -14.43
C PRO A 140 3.24 9.02 -13.85
N ILE A 141 3.65 8.00 -13.09
CA ILE A 141 2.74 6.95 -12.60
C ILE A 141 2.20 7.34 -11.23
N VAL A 142 0.87 7.28 -11.08
CA VAL A 142 0.15 7.47 -9.82
C VAL A 142 -0.48 6.15 -9.39
N LEU A 143 -0.20 5.72 -8.16
CA LEU A 143 -0.64 4.43 -7.64
C LEU A 143 -1.42 4.63 -6.34
N PRO A 144 -2.71 4.26 -6.28
CA PRO A 144 -3.55 4.53 -5.13
C PRO A 144 -3.34 3.51 -4.01
N PHE A 145 -3.69 3.90 -2.79
CA PHE A 145 -3.80 3.04 -1.63
C PHE A 145 -4.93 3.50 -0.73
N LEU A 146 -5.79 2.55 -0.36
CA LEU A 146 -6.91 2.75 0.54
C LEU A 146 -6.88 1.70 1.63
N SER A 147 -7.13 2.13 2.86
CA SER A 147 -7.29 1.24 4.00
C SER A 147 -8.51 1.63 4.82
N LEU A 148 -9.19 0.63 5.38
CA LEU A 148 -10.29 0.76 6.31
C LEU A 148 -10.02 -0.13 7.52
N GLN A 149 -10.06 0.47 8.71
CA GLN A 149 -10.00 -0.18 9.99
C GLN A 149 -11.24 0.25 10.76
N SER A 150 -12.08 -0.73 11.09
CA SER A 150 -13.25 -0.56 11.94
C SER A 150 -13.13 -1.47 13.17
N PRO A 151 -14.12 -1.46 14.08
CA PRO A 151 -14.18 -2.43 15.17
C PRO A 151 -14.34 -3.88 14.69
N TRP A 152 -14.81 -4.11 13.46
CA TRP A 152 -15.18 -5.44 12.97
C TRP A 152 -14.28 -5.95 11.85
N ILE A 153 -13.69 -5.04 11.08
CA ILE A 153 -12.92 -5.39 9.88
C ILE A 153 -11.66 -4.53 9.76
N GLU A 154 -10.61 -5.16 9.23
CA GLU A 154 -9.43 -4.49 8.72
C GLU A 154 -9.25 -4.87 7.26
N ALA A 155 -9.28 -3.87 6.39
CA ALA A 155 -9.13 -4.06 4.95
C ALA A 155 -8.18 -3.03 4.38
N TYR A 156 -7.36 -3.42 3.40
CA TYR A 156 -6.62 -2.46 2.59
C TYR A 156 -6.39 -3.00 1.19
N ALA A 157 -6.22 -2.09 0.23
CA ALA A 157 -5.87 -2.40 -1.14
C ALA A 157 -4.98 -1.29 -1.72
N GLY A 158 -3.97 -1.69 -2.51
CA GLY A 158 -3.15 -0.76 -3.30
C GLY A 158 -1.68 -0.74 -2.88
N TRP A 159 -0.99 0.35 -3.22
CA TRP A 159 0.47 0.47 -3.06
C TRP A 159 0.87 1.04 -1.69
N ARG A 160 1.68 0.26 -0.98
CA ARG A 160 2.02 0.52 0.43
C ARG A 160 3.23 1.44 0.57
N ASP A 161 3.61 1.70 1.82
CA ASP A 161 4.73 2.56 2.20
C ASP A 161 6.06 2.13 1.57
N ARG A 162 6.25 0.83 1.30
CA ARG A 162 7.46 0.30 0.63
C ARG A 162 7.33 0.15 -0.89
N GLY A 163 6.27 0.69 -1.49
CA GLY A 163 6.03 0.59 -2.93
C GLY A 163 5.53 -0.78 -3.40
N ASN A 164 5.32 -1.74 -2.50
CA ASN A 164 4.73 -3.02 -2.84
C ASN A 164 3.21 -2.94 -2.89
N PHE A 165 2.60 -3.68 -3.81
CA PHE A 165 1.15 -3.85 -3.85
C PHE A 165 0.70 -4.81 -2.74
N GLY A 166 -0.40 -4.49 -2.09
CA GLY A 166 -1.00 -5.36 -1.09
C GLY A 166 -2.52 -5.29 -1.10
N LEU A 167 -3.13 -6.44 -0.79
CA LEU A 167 -4.55 -6.59 -0.55
C LEU A 167 -4.73 -7.42 0.71
N ALA A 168 -5.56 -6.97 1.64
CA ALA A 168 -5.95 -7.76 2.79
C ALA A 168 -7.39 -7.44 3.18
N LEU A 169 -8.07 -8.46 3.71
CA LEU A 169 -9.35 -8.36 4.39
C LEU A 169 -9.30 -9.30 5.58
N ARG A 170 -9.58 -8.78 6.77
CA ARG A 170 -9.53 -9.51 8.04
C ARG A 170 -10.72 -9.11 8.88
N ARG A 171 -11.23 -10.07 9.65
CA ARG A 171 -12.11 -9.78 10.77
C ARG A 171 -11.25 -9.30 11.94
N ARG A 172 -11.74 -8.31 12.67
CA ARG A 172 -11.13 -7.84 13.91
C ARG A 172 -11.87 -8.51 15.05
N ASP A 173 -11.15 -9.35 15.78
CA ASP A 173 -11.65 -10.16 16.89
C ASP A 173 -11.31 -9.51 18.24
#